data_AF-A0A9D3LRT6-F1
#
_entry.id   AF-A0A9D3LRT6-F1
#
_cell.length_a   1.000
_cell.length_b   1.000
_cell.length_c   1.000
_cell.angle_alpha   90.00
_cell.angle_beta   90.00
_cell.angle_gamma   90.00
#
_symmetry.space_group_name_H-M   'P 1'
#
loop_
_entity.id
_entity.type
_entity.pdbx_description
1 polymer ?
#
loop_
_entity_poly.entity_id
_entity_poly.type
_entity_poly.pdbx_seq_one_letter_code
_entity_poly.pdbx_strand_id
1 'polypeptide(L)'
;MENRLAFTISAYIYILFASAGFTETYVPCDRSTFDDYVNNYCIPAFNQSMASTSYRARCPWPNTRRSYIMLDMCVEQVVRLSGCVEPSIKDEVFLGIHKTYFSLCSYMQDPDLGTLLLLVLPCILTALILPFTCTYLTACRAA
;
A
#
# COMPACT_ATOMS: atom_id res chain seq x y z
N MET A 1 45.30 -33.74 5.44
CA MET A 1 45.40 -32.35 4.93
C MET A 1 44.05 -31.81 4.48
N GLU A 2 43.14 -32.65 3.95
CA GLU A 2 41.74 -32.30 3.62
C GLU A 2 40.94 -31.64 4.75
N ASN A 3 40.96 -32.15 5.98
CA ASN A 3 40.18 -31.56 7.07
C ASN A 3 40.63 -30.14 7.45
N ARG A 4 41.91 -29.79 7.24
CA ARG A 4 42.41 -28.44 7.48
C ARG A 4 41.96 -27.48 6.40
N LEU A 5 41.97 -27.94 5.14
CA LEU A 5 41.48 -27.18 3.99
C LEU A 5 39.96 -26.90 4.12
N ALA A 6 39.17 -27.91 4.50
CA ALA A 6 37.74 -27.77 4.73
C ALA A 6 37.41 -26.78 5.87
N PHE A 7 38.18 -26.83 6.96
CA PHE A 7 38.02 -25.89 8.08
C PHE A 7 38.35 -24.46 7.68
N THR A 8 39.44 -24.25 6.93
CA THR A 8 39.80 -22.91 6.43
C THR A 8 38.79 -22.36 5.44
N ILE A 9 38.26 -23.20 4.53
CA ILE A 9 37.23 -22.78 3.57
C ILE A 9 35.96 -22.37 4.31
N SER A 10 35.52 -23.16 5.29
CA SER A 10 34.36 -22.84 6.13
C SER A 10 34.55 -21.49 6.85
N ALA A 11 35.69 -21.29 7.52
CA ALA A 11 35.97 -20.04 8.21
C ALA A 11 35.99 -18.83 7.26
N TYR A 12 36.56 -18.99 6.06
CA TYR A 12 36.59 -17.92 5.06
C TYR A 12 35.18 -17.57 4.55
N ILE A 13 34.33 -18.59 4.33
CA ILE A 13 32.94 -18.41 3.95
C ILE A 13 32.16 -17.65 5.03
N TYR A 14 32.32 -18.01 6.31
CA TYR A 14 31.69 -17.29 7.43
C TYR A 14 32.14 -15.82 7.51
N ILE A 15 33.44 -15.55 7.31
CA ILE A 15 33.98 -14.18 7.32
C ILE A 15 33.47 -13.37 6.13
N LEU A 16 33.34 -13.98 4.95
CA LEU A 16 32.77 -13.35 3.76
C LEU A 16 31.29 -13.01 3.95
N PHE A 17 30.49 -13.91 4.54
CA PHE A 17 29.08 -13.63 4.84
C PHE A 17 28.89 -12.55 5.91
N ALA A 18 29.73 -12.53 6.95
CA ALA A 18 29.69 -11.51 7.99
C ALA A 18 30.07 -10.11 7.46
N SER A 19 31.10 -10.02 6.61
CA SER A 19 31.53 -8.75 6.02
C SER A 19 30.56 -8.21 4.97
N ALA A 20 29.82 -9.09 4.29
CA ALA A 20 28.76 -8.71 3.35
C ALA A 20 27.42 -8.36 4.03
N GLY A 21 27.34 -8.38 5.37
CA GLY A 21 26.13 -8.02 6.11
C GLY A 21 25.00 -9.05 6.01
N PHE A 22 25.30 -10.27 5.53
CA PHE A 22 24.35 -11.38 5.42
C PHE A 22 24.17 -12.18 6.72
N THR A 23 24.66 -11.66 7.85
CA THR A 23 24.25 -12.16 9.16
C THR A 23 22.96 -11.45 9.53
N GLU A 24 21.81 -12.01 9.15
CA GLU A 24 20.56 -11.70 9.85
C GLU A 24 20.80 -12.02 11.33
N THR A 25 21.00 -10.99 12.14
CA THR A 25 20.85 -11.14 13.58
C THR A 25 19.40 -11.53 13.80
N TYR A 26 19.16 -12.83 14.00
CA TYR A 26 17.86 -13.36 14.34
C TYR A 26 17.47 -12.79 15.71
N VAL A 27 16.72 -11.70 15.68
CA VAL A 27 16.04 -11.16 16.86
C VAL A 27 14.71 -11.91 16.94
N PRO A 28 14.50 -12.78 17.94
CA PRO A 28 13.21 -13.43 18.10
C PRO A 28 12.14 -12.35 18.30
N CYS A 29 11.00 -12.51 17.62
CA CYS A 29 9.89 -11.56 17.73
C CYS A 29 9.39 -11.49 19.18
N ASP A 30 9.56 -10.32 19.80
CA ASP A 30 8.94 -10.00 21.07
C ASP A 30 7.58 -9.37 20.82
N ARG A 31 6.57 -10.23 20.68
CA ARG A 31 5.18 -9.80 20.43
C ARG A 31 4.63 -8.93 21.57
N SER A 32 5.04 -9.19 22.81
CA SER A 32 4.58 -8.40 23.96
C SER A 32 5.07 -6.96 23.87
N THR A 33 6.36 -6.77 23.55
CA THR A 33 6.93 -5.44 23.32
C THR A 33 6.29 -4.78 22.10
N PHE A 34 6.07 -5.52 21.00
CA PHE A 34 5.37 -4.97 19.84
C PHE A 34 3.99 -4.42 20.21
N ASP A 35 3.17 -5.25 20.86
CA ASP A 35 1.80 -4.89 21.23
C ASP A 35 1.78 -3.74 22.23
N ASP A 36 2.67 -3.72 23.22
CA ASP A 36 2.78 -2.62 24.19
C ASP A 36 3.09 -1.29 23.50
N TYR A 37 4.11 -1.26 22.65
CA TYR A 37 4.52 -0.03 22.00
C TYR A 37 3.49 0.47 20.98
N VAL A 38 2.88 -0.43 20.20
CA VAL A 38 1.83 -0.04 19.24
C VAL A 38 0.60 0.50 19.95
N ASN A 39 0.13 -0.18 21.00
CA ASN A 39 -1.11 0.19 21.70
C ASN A 39 -0.94 1.42 22.60
N ASN A 40 0.26 1.66 23.14
CA ASN A 40 0.49 2.79 24.05
C ASN A 40 1.10 4.03 23.38
N TYR A 41 1.71 3.91 22.20
CA TYR A 41 2.36 5.05 21.52
C TYR A 41 1.82 5.32 20.12
N CYS A 42 1.81 4.32 19.23
CA CYS A 42 1.45 4.55 17.83
C CYS A 42 -0.06 4.81 17.64
N ILE A 43 -0.90 3.92 18.18
CA ILE A 43 -2.37 4.03 18.04
C ILE A 43 -2.92 5.26 18.77
N PRO A 44 -2.53 5.59 20.02
CA PRO A 44 -3.06 6.76 20.71
C PRO A 44 -2.77 8.08 20.00
N ALA A 45 -1.55 8.24 19.46
CA ALA A 45 -1.19 9.42 18.66
C ALA A 45 -2.08 9.55 17.41
N PHE A 46 -2.32 8.43 16.70
CA PHE A 46 -3.23 8.42 15.56
C PHE A 46 -4.67 8.74 15.97
N ASN A 47 -5.18 8.13 17.05
CA ASN A 47 -6.52 8.37 17.58
C ASN A 47 -6.74 9.86 17.90
N GLN A 48 -5.76 10.52 18.52
CA GLN A 48 -5.80 11.95 18.79
C GLN A 48 -5.94 12.76 17.50
N SER A 49 -5.19 12.41 16.46
CA SER A 49 -5.29 13.08 15.15
C SER A 49 -6.65 12.86 14.46
N MET A 50 -7.30 11.73 14.74
CA MET A 50 -8.61 11.39 14.20
C MET A 50 -9.76 12.07 14.97
N ALA A 51 -9.54 12.48 16.22
CA ALA A 51 -10.58 13.10 17.05
C ALA A 51 -11.15 14.40 16.46
N SER A 52 -10.34 15.16 15.71
CA SER A 52 -10.78 16.38 15.01
C SER A 52 -11.44 16.11 13.67
N THR A 53 -11.59 14.85 13.26
CA THR A 53 -12.15 14.48 11.95
C THR A 53 -13.60 14.06 12.09
N SER A 54 -14.41 14.31 11.06
CA SER A 54 -15.80 13.83 11.00
C SER A 54 -15.89 12.39 10.46
N TYR A 55 -14.96 11.50 10.84
CA TYR A 55 -14.81 10.16 10.25
C TYR A 55 -16.07 9.29 10.39
N ARG A 56 -16.90 9.54 11.41
CA ARG A 56 -18.19 8.85 11.62
C ARG A 56 -19.30 9.26 10.65
N ALA A 57 -19.14 10.39 9.95
CA ALA A 57 -20.14 10.95 9.04
C ALA A 57 -19.69 10.94 7.58
N ARG A 58 -18.38 11.05 7.34
CA ARG A 58 -17.78 11.12 5.99
C ARG A 58 -16.43 10.43 5.99
N CYS A 59 -16.03 9.90 4.83
CA CYS A 59 -14.69 9.36 4.67
C CYS A 59 -13.65 10.45 4.95
N PRO A 60 -12.72 10.25 5.90
CA PRO A 60 -11.79 11.29 6.32
C PRO A 60 -10.59 11.45 5.35
N TRP A 61 -10.44 10.52 4.41
CA TRP A 61 -9.46 10.61 3.33
C TRP A 61 -9.86 11.70 2.32
N PRO A 62 -8.91 12.51 1.77
CA PRO A 62 -7.45 12.43 1.90
C PRO A 62 -6.85 13.24 3.06
N ASN A 63 -7.67 13.95 3.85
CA ASN A 63 -7.18 14.89 4.86
C ASN A 63 -6.36 14.21 5.98
N THR A 64 -6.64 12.94 6.27
CA THR A 64 -5.93 12.14 7.29
C THR A 64 -4.68 11.43 6.78
N ARG A 65 -4.32 11.60 5.50
CA ARG A 65 -3.17 10.92 4.87
C ARG A 65 -1.88 11.12 5.66
N ARG A 66 -1.60 12.35 6.12
CA ARG A 66 -0.37 12.66 6.85
C ARG A 66 -0.29 11.86 8.16
N SER A 67 -1.37 11.84 8.94
CA SER A 67 -1.42 11.09 10.20
C SER A 67 -1.32 9.59 9.98
N TYR A 68 -1.92 9.07 8.90
CA TYR A 68 -1.84 7.66 8.55
C TYR A 68 -0.39 7.25 8.19
N ILE A 69 0.32 8.08 7.44
CA ILE A 69 1.75 7.83 7.14
C ILE A 69 2.60 7.88 8.42
N MET A 70 2.29 8.79 9.36
CA MET A 70 2.96 8.83 10.66
C MET A 70 2.71 7.56 11.49
N LEU A 71 1.50 7.02 11.44
CA LEU A 71 1.17 5.74 12.07
C LEU A 71 1.99 4.59 11.45
N ASP A 72 2.08 4.51 10.13
CA ASP A 72 2.87 3.47 9.44
C ASP A 72 4.35 3.54 9.77
N MET A 73 4.94 4.73 9.77
CA MET A 73 6.33 4.90 10.21
C MET A 73 6.53 4.51 11.67
N CYS A 74 5.57 4.80 12.55
CA CYS A 74 5.63 4.40 13.96
C CYS A 74 5.60 2.88 14.11
N VAL A 75 4.64 2.21 13.46
CA VAL A 75 4.51 0.74 13.50
C VAL A 75 5.73 0.06 12.87
N GLU A 76 6.24 0.58 11.76
CA GLU A 76 7.47 0.06 11.12
C GLU A 76 8.68 0.17 12.06
N GLN A 77 8.81 1.27 12.79
CA GLN A 77 9.87 1.42 13.79
C GLN A 77 9.72 0.39 14.92
N VAL A 78 8.50 0.16 15.41
CA VAL A 78 8.25 -0.85 16.46
C VAL A 78 8.54 -2.27 15.96
N VAL A 79 8.14 -2.61 14.72
CA VAL A 79 8.49 -3.88 14.06
C VAL A 79 9.99 -4.13 14.10
N ARG A 80 10.79 -3.13 13.74
CA ARG A 80 12.26 -3.22 13.74
C ARG A 80 12.83 -3.39 15.16
N LEU A 81 12.25 -2.69 16.15
CA LEU A 81 12.68 -2.75 17.54
C LEU A 81 12.32 -4.09 18.22
N SER A 82 11.16 -4.66 17.91
CA SER A 82 10.69 -5.92 18.50
C SER A 82 11.15 -7.17 17.75
N GLY A 83 11.79 -7.02 16.59
CA GLY A 83 12.19 -8.14 15.73
C GLY A 83 11.02 -8.83 15.01
N CYS A 84 9.80 -8.28 15.08
CA CYS A 84 8.59 -8.87 14.52
C CYS A 84 8.40 -8.49 13.04
N VAL A 85 9.24 -9.02 12.16
CA VAL A 85 9.28 -8.67 10.73
C VAL A 85 8.17 -9.29 9.87
N GLU A 86 7.32 -10.14 10.45
CA GLU A 86 6.27 -10.82 9.71
C GLU A 86 5.17 -9.82 9.27
N PRO A 87 4.79 -9.79 7.98
CA PRO A 87 3.80 -8.82 7.46
C PRO A 87 2.44 -8.88 8.16
N SER A 88 2.00 -10.08 8.57
CA SER A 88 0.72 -10.32 9.24
C SER A 88 0.54 -9.48 10.51
N ILE A 89 1.63 -9.24 11.24
CA ILE A 89 1.68 -8.46 12.48
C ILE A 89 1.27 -7.00 12.21
N LYS A 90 1.74 -6.42 11.10
CA LYS A 90 1.39 -5.06 10.69
C LYS A 90 -0.05 -5.01 10.16
N ASP A 91 -0.45 -6.02 9.39
CA ASP A 91 -1.77 -6.09 8.78
C ASP A 91 -2.90 -6.09 9.82
N GLU A 92 -2.72 -6.77 10.96
CA GLU A 92 -3.67 -6.77 12.07
C GLU A 92 -3.95 -5.36 12.62
N VAL A 93 -2.89 -4.58 12.82
CA VAL A 93 -2.98 -3.20 13.30
C VAL A 93 -3.77 -2.34 12.32
N PHE A 94 -3.39 -2.38 11.04
CA PHE A 94 -4.05 -1.57 10.01
C PHE A 94 -5.48 -2.01 9.75
N LEU A 95 -5.77 -3.31 9.81
CA LEU A 95 -7.14 -3.80 9.70
C LEU A 95 -8.02 -3.24 10.82
N GLY A 96 -7.51 -3.16 12.06
CA GLY A 96 -8.20 -2.52 13.18
C GLY A 96 -8.48 -1.04 12.93
N ILE A 97 -7.50 -0.31 12.39
CA ILE A 97 -7.62 1.11 12.03
C ILE A 97 -8.66 1.33 10.91
N HIS A 98 -8.60 0.52 9.85
CA HIS A 98 -9.56 0.57 8.74
C HIS A 98 -10.99 0.30 9.20
N LYS A 99 -11.19 -0.73 10.04
CA LYS A 99 -12.51 -1.03 10.63
C LYS A 99 -13.05 0.10 11.50
N THR A 100 -12.17 0.78 12.25
CA THR A 100 -12.57 1.82 13.21
C THR A 100 -12.87 3.16 12.53
N TYR A 101 -11.99 3.59 11.61
CA TYR A 101 -11.99 4.95 11.08
C TYR A 101 -12.41 5.08 9.62
N PHE A 102 -12.34 3.98 8.86
CA PHE A 102 -12.55 3.98 7.40
C PHE A 102 -13.66 3.02 6.96
N SER A 103 -14.45 2.47 7.89
CA SER A 103 -15.52 1.51 7.59
C SER A 103 -16.62 2.04 6.67
N LEU A 104 -16.82 3.36 6.64
CA LEU A 104 -17.78 4.04 5.76
C LEU A 104 -17.18 4.51 4.43
N CYS A 105 -15.87 4.30 4.21
CA CYS A 105 -15.23 4.68 2.97
C CYS A 105 -15.52 3.62 1.91
N SER A 106 -16.21 4.01 0.84
CA SER A 106 -16.34 3.20 -0.37
C SER A 106 -15.00 3.13 -1.09
N TYR A 107 -14.64 1.92 -1.53
CA TYR A 107 -13.54 1.69 -2.46
C TYR A 107 -13.79 2.51 -3.75
N MET A 108 -12.74 2.97 -4.42
CA MET A 108 -12.90 3.62 -5.72
C MET A 108 -13.42 2.57 -6.71
N GLN A 109 -14.73 2.61 -6.92
CA GLN A 109 -15.43 1.76 -7.86
C GLN A 109 -15.31 2.39 -9.24
N ASP A 110 -15.05 1.57 -10.26
CA ASP A 110 -15.22 2.00 -11.63
C ASP A 110 -16.65 2.52 -11.86
N PRO A 111 -16.83 3.51 -12.75
CA PRO A 111 -18.16 3.98 -13.11
C PRO A 111 -19.02 2.80 -13.61
N ASP A 112 -20.33 2.88 -13.36
CA ASP A 112 -21.25 1.84 -13.81
C ASP A 112 -21.23 1.68 -15.34
N LEU A 113 -21.69 0.52 -15.82
CA LEU A 113 -21.70 0.21 -17.25
C LEU A 113 -22.44 1.26 -18.08
N GLY A 114 -23.50 1.86 -17.56
CA GLY A 114 -24.25 2.92 -18.23
C GLY A 114 -23.39 4.17 -18.43
N THR A 115 -22.69 4.61 -17.39
CA THR A 115 -21.73 5.72 -17.46
C THR A 115 -20.58 5.42 -18.43
N LEU A 116 -20.05 4.20 -18.42
CA LEU A 116 -19.03 3.77 -19.39
C LEU A 116 -19.54 3.80 -20.83
N LEU A 117 -20.76 3.31 -21.08
CA LEU A 117 -21.38 3.35 -22.41
C LEU A 117 -21.60 4.79 -22.87
N LEU A 118 -22.00 5.69 -21.97
CA LEU A 118 -22.14 7.12 -22.28
C LEU A 118 -20.81 7.75 -22.69
N LEU A 119 -19.70 7.35 -22.06
CA LEU A 119 -18.36 7.81 -22.42
C LEU A 119 -17.91 7.29 -23.80
N VAL A 120 -18.32 6.08 -24.19
CA VAL A 120 -17.94 5.46 -25.48
C VAL A 120 -18.85 5.92 -26.63
N LEU A 121 -20.08 6.36 -26.34
CA LEU A 121 -21.06 6.76 -27.34
C LEU A 121 -20.56 7.83 -28.35
N PRO A 122 -19.85 8.91 -27.94
CA PRO A 122 -19.29 9.89 -28.88
C PRO A 122 -18.29 9.28 -29.86
N CYS A 123 -17.48 8.31 -29.41
CA CYS A 123 -16.53 7.60 -30.27
C CYS A 123 -17.25 6.76 -31.32
N ILE A 124 -18.35 6.10 -30.95
CA ILE A 124 -19.19 5.33 -31.88
C ILE A 124 -19.86 6.27 -32.89
N LEU A 125 -20.45 7.38 -32.43
CA LEU A 125 -21.12 8.36 -33.28
C LEU A 125 -20.16 9.00 -34.27
N THR A 126 -18.97 9.40 -33.81
CA THR A 126 -17.93 9.96 -34.69
C THR A 126 -17.46 8.94 -35.71
N ALA A 127 -17.18 7.69 -35.30
CA ALA A 127 -16.81 6.61 -36.23
C ALA A 127 -17.91 6.34 -37.27
N LEU A 128 -19.19 6.47 -36.89
CA LEU A 128 -20.31 6.27 -37.79
C LEU A 128 -20.51 7.45 -38.75
N ILE A 129 -20.45 8.69 -38.26
CA ILE A 129 -20.78 9.90 -39.03
C ILE A 129 -19.64 10.33 -39.97
N LEU A 130 -18.38 10.11 -39.59
CA LEU A 130 -17.20 10.49 -40.38
C LEU A 130 -17.22 9.95 -41.83
N PRO A 131 -17.51 8.66 -42.11
CA PRO A 131 -17.58 8.17 -43.48
C PRO A 131 -18.73 8.79 -44.28
N PHE A 132 -19.91 9.01 -43.68
CA PHE A 132 -21.06 9.62 -44.37
C PHE A 132 -20.82 11.09 -44.71
N THR A 133 -20.19 11.83 -43.81
CA THR A 133 -19.84 13.23 -44.06
C THR A 133 -18.71 13.33 -45.09
N CYS A 134 -17.72 12.43 -45.07
CA CYS A 134 -16.70 12.34 -46.11
C CYS A 134 -17.29 12.02 -47.49
N THR A 135 -18.24 11.09 -47.62
CA THR A 135 -18.86 10.77 -48.90
C THR A 135 -19.76 11.91 -49.39
N TYR A 136 -20.51 12.56 -48.49
CA TYR A 136 -21.36 13.71 -48.84
C TYR A 136 -20.53 14.94 -49.26
N LEU A 137 -19.45 15.25 -48.53
CA LEU A 137 -18.57 16.39 -48.84
C LEU A 137 -17.70 16.15 -50.09
N THR A 138 -17.26 14.91 -50.35
CA THR A 138 -16.56 14.58 -51.60
C THR A 138 -17.51 14.52 -52.79
N ALA A 139 -18.75 14.06 -52.61
CA ALA A 139 -19.80 14.14 -53.64
C ALA A 139 -20.18 15.59 -53.97
N CYS A 140 -20.23 16.50 -52.99
CA CYS A 140 -20.44 17.93 -53.21
C CYS A 140 -19.25 18.63 -53.91
N ARG A 141 -18.05 18.03 -53.91
CA ARG A 141 -16.87 18.61 -54.59
C ARG A 141 -16.78 18.22 -56.08
N ALA A 142 -17.64 17.31 -56.54
CA ALA A 142 -17.66 16.81 -57.91
C ALA A 142 -18.89 17.26 -58.73
N ALA A 143 -19.70 18.21 -58.21
CA ALA A 143 -20.83 18.83 -58.90
C ALA A 143 -20.53 20.29 -59.27
#